data_AF-A0A527U692-F1
#
_entry.id   AF-A0A527U692-F1
#
_cell.length_a   1.000
_cell.length_b   1.000
_cell.length_c   1.000
_cell.angle_alpha   90.00
_cell.angle_beta   90.00
_cell.angle_gamma   90.00
#
_symmetry.space_group_name_H-M   'P 1'
#
loop_
_entity.id
_entity.type
_entity.pdbx_description
1 polymer ?
#
loop_
_entity_poly.entity_id
_entity_poly.type
_entity_poly.pdbx_seq_one_letter_code
_entity_poly.pdbx_strand_id
1 'polypeptide(L)'
;MPELLRTTTPDTGVKPMMTLATKPLPENIGVAAKLRDFADLLDSQGADGFRARAYRSAADVVAKLERPLGEILAKEGRDGLVALPAIGTGIAGAIAEIIATGRWSQLERLRGEMEPEALFRSIPGIGPQYAHRLADEAQLESLEDLENALHSGALHIKGIGHRRKEMLAATLAERLGRVRLRTTPQPQPLPPVSMLLDVDRMYREKAAAGELRKIAPKRFNPKGQAWLPVLHARHDNWHFTAFFSNTRLAHELAKTRDWVVIYFQAEGQPEGRCTVVTETRGPMAGKRVVRGREDEKQLKEPA
;
A
#
# COMPACT_ATOMS: atom_id res chain seq x y z
N MET A 1 26.44 72.35 -44.68
CA MET A 1 25.42 72.17 -43.61
C MET A 1 24.39 71.17 -44.13
N PRO A 2 23.96 70.20 -43.30
CA PRO A 2 24.00 68.77 -43.62
C PRO A 2 22.60 68.15 -43.79
N GLU A 3 22.51 66.94 -44.34
CA GLU A 3 21.72 65.86 -43.70
C GLU A 3 22.06 64.47 -44.26
N LEU A 4 22.69 63.68 -43.41
CA LEU A 4 22.95 62.25 -43.57
C LEU A 4 21.65 61.49 -43.26
N LEU A 5 21.00 60.93 -44.28
CA LEU A 5 19.91 59.96 -44.09
C LEU A 5 20.52 58.61 -43.68
N ARG A 6 20.46 58.36 -42.37
CA ARG A 6 20.81 57.09 -41.74
C ARG A 6 19.87 55.99 -42.19
N THR A 7 20.46 54.90 -42.65
CA THR A 7 19.85 53.59 -42.86
C THR A 7 19.32 53.03 -41.54
N THR A 8 18.02 52.78 -41.45
CA THR A 8 17.42 52.00 -40.36
C THR A 8 17.39 50.52 -40.75
N THR A 9 18.33 49.74 -40.21
CA THR A 9 18.20 48.29 -40.08
C THR A 9 17.21 47.95 -38.96
N PRO A 10 16.26 47.02 -39.14
CA PRO A 10 15.47 46.51 -38.03
C PRO A 10 16.32 45.54 -37.19
N ASP A 11 16.63 45.96 -35.97
CA ASP A 11 17.22 45.17 -34.91
C ASP A 11 16.25 44.03 -34.52
N THR A 12 16.51 42.82 -35.04
CA THR A 12 15.74 41.62 -34.69
C THR A 12 16.29 41.06 -33.39
N GLY A 13 15.98 41.73 -32.29
CA GLY A 13 16.26 41.25 -30.94
C GLY A 13 15.38 40.05 -30.60
N VAL A 14 15.78 38.84 -31.02
CA VAL A 14 15.26 37.60 -30.44
C VAL A 14 15.80 37.50 -29.02
N LYS A 15 15.00 37.96 -28.04
CA LYS A 15 15.26 37.70 -26.63
C LYS A 15 15.21 36.18 -26.42
N PRO A 16 16.24 35.55 -25.83
CA PRO A 16 16.14 34.15 -25.44
C PRO A 16 15.02 34.01 -24.41
N MET A 17 14.03 33.18 -24.72
CA MET A 17 13.02 32.72 -23.77
C MET A 17 13.76 31.98 -22.66
N MET A 18 14.02 32.66 -21.54
CA MET A 18 14.48 32.00 -20.33
C MET A 18 13.41 30.97 -19.96
N THR A 19 13.77 29.69 -20.03
CA THR A 19 13.04 28.61 -19.39
C THR A 19 12.95 28.97 -17.91
N LEU A 20 11.81 29.54 -17.50
CA LEU A 20 11.50 29.72 -16.10
C LEU A 20 11.46 28.31 -15.51
N ALA A 21 12.45 27.96 -14.69
CA ALA A 21 12.43 26.72 -13.94
C ALA A 21 11.19 26.76 -13.04
N THR A 22 10.14 26.05 -13.47
CA THR A 22 8.88 25.94 -12.75
C THR A 22 9.19 25.40 -11.36
N LYS A 23 8.87 26.17 -10.30
CA LYS A 23 9.12 25.76 -8.92
C LYS A 23 8.41 24.43 -8.68
N PRO A 24 9.11 23.40 -8.18
CA PRO A 24 8.49 22.09 -8.00
C PRO A 24 7.34 22.17 -7.00
N LEU A 25 6.24 21.50 -7.32
CA LEU A 25 5.00 21.54 -6.54
C LEU A 25 5.21 20.86 -5.18
N PRO A 26 4.90 21.52 -4.04
CA PRO A 26 5.11 20.94 -2.70
C PRO A 26 4.45 19.57 -2.49
N GLU A 27 3.25 19.37 -3.05
CA GLU A 27 2.54 18.09 -3.04
C GLU A 27 3.35 16.98 -3.73
N ASN A 28 3.74 17.22 -4.99
CA ASN A 28 4.50 16.25 -5.79
C ASN A 28 5.85 15.93 -5.12
N ILE A 29 6.52 16.94 -4.54
CA ILE A 29 7.76 16.72 -3.79
C ILE A 29 7.54 15.85 -2.56
N GLY A 30 6.46 16.09 -1.80
CA GLY A 30 6.10 15.27 -0.65
C GLY A 30 5.79 13.82 -1.03
N VAL A 31 5.06 13.59 -2.12
CA VAL A 31 4.77 12.24 -2.65
C VAL A 31 6.06 11.57 -3.11
N ALA A 32 6.88 12.26 -3.91
CA ALA A 32 8.15 11.71 -4.39
C ALA A 32 9.11 11.34 -3.24
N ALA A 33 9.17 12.16 -2.18
CA ALA A 33 9.97 11.85 -1.00
C ALA A 33 9.52 10.54 -0.34
N LYS A 34 8.21 10.33 -0.15
CA LYS A 34 7.68 9.07 0.40
C LYS A 34 7.99 7.86 -0.49
N LEU A 35 7.92 8.01 -1.82
CA LEU A 35 8.28 6.94 -2.75
C LEU A 35 9.78 6.59 -2.66
N ARG A 36 10.68 7.58 -2.52
CA ARG A 36 12.11 7.35 -2.29
C ARG A 36 12.39 6.67 -0.96
N ASP A 37 11.77 7.18 0.11
CA ASP A 37 11.85 6.61 1.45
C ASP A 37 11.50 5.11 1.45
N PHE A 38 10.48 4.73 0.69
CA PHE A 38 10.08 3.33 0.57
C PHE A 38 11.08 2.49 -0.24
N ALA A 39 11.62 3.04 -1.32
CA ALA A 39 12.66 2.35 -2.08
C ALA A 39 13.91 2.08 -1.23
N ASP A 40 14.35 3.06 -0.45
CA ASP A 40 15.50 2.93 0.43
C ASP A 40 15.23 1.92 1.56
N LEU A 41 14.00 1.92 2.08
CA LEU A 41 13.58 0.94 3.07
C LEU A 41 13.60 -0.50 2.52
N LEU A 42 13.07 -0.72 1.32
CA LEU A 42 13.12 -2.04 0.66
C LEU A 42 14.55 -2.54 0.47
N ASP A 43 15.46 -1.68 0.03
CA ASP A 43 16.87 -2.06 -0.14
C ASP A 43 17.53 -2.39 1.20
N SER A 44 17.28 -1.57 2.24
CA SER A 44 17.80 -1.82 3.59
C SER A 44 17.31 -3.14 4.20
N GLN A 45 16.11 -3.59 3.79
CA GLN A 45 15.47 -4.83 4.22
C GLN A 45 15.82 -6.04 3.34
N GLY A 46 16.64 -5.85 2.30
CA GLY A 46 17.11 -6.94 1.44
C GLY A 46 16.07 -7.44 0.43
N ALA A 47 15.16 -6.57 -0.02
CA ALA A 47 14.30 -6.88 -1.16
C ALA A 47 15.11 -7.07 -2.46
N ASP A 48 14.51 -7.66 -3.50
CA ASP A 48 15.17 -8.05 -4.76
C ASP A 48 15.60 -6.88 -5.68
N GLY A 49 15.51 -5.63 -5.21
CA GLY A 49 15.92 -4.41 -5.90
C GLY A 49 15.07 -4.00 -7.11
N PHE A 50 14.22 -4.89 -7.66
CA PHE A 50 13.30 -4.53 -8.74
C PHE A 50 12.26 -3.52 -8.26
N ARG A 51 11.59 -3.83 -7.13
CA ARG A 51 10.61 -2.92 -6.53
C ARG A 51 11.24 -1.56 -6.20
N ALA A 52 12.38 -1.56 -5.53
CA ALA A 52 13.06 -0.32 -5.14
C ALA A 52 13.37 0.57 -6.37
N ARG A 53 13.84 0.00 -7.48
CA ARG A 53 14.05 0.73 -8.73
C ARG A 53 12.76 1.30 -9.33
N ALA A 54 11.66 0.55 -9.29
CA ALA A 54 10.37 1.04 -9.77
C ALA A 54 9.89 2.26 -8.96
N TYR A 55 9.96 2.21 -7.62
CA TYR A 55 9.59 3.33 -6.77
C TYR A 55 10.52 4.55 -6.94
N ARG A 56 11.82 4.37 -7.14
CA ARG A 56 12.74 5.47 -7.48
C ARG A 56 12.40 6.12 -8.81
N SER A 57 12.16 5.30 -9.83
CA SER A 57 11.79 5.79 -11.17
C SER A 57 10.50 6.60 -11.12
N ALA A 58 9.48 6.11 -10.41
CA ALA A 58 8.25 6.84 -10.18
C ALA A 58 8.47 8.15 -9.39
N ALA A 59 9.30 8.12 -8.34
CA ALA A 59 9.61 9.32 -7.57
C ALA A 59 10.26 10.43 -8.43
N ASP A 60 11.12 10.04 -9.38
CA ASP A 60 11.78 10.99 -10.28
C ASP A 60 10.82 11.56 -11.32
N VAL A 61 9.87 10.76 -11.81
CA VAL A 61 8.78 11.24 -12.68
C VAL A 61 7.88 12.21 -11.92
N VAL A 62 7.43 11.82 -10.72
CA VAL A 62 6.55 12.64 -9.88
C VAL A 62 7.20 13.97 -9.51
N ALA A 63 8.47 13.98 -9.11
CA ALA A 63 9.17 15.19 -8.67
C ALA A 63 9.32 16.24 -9.79
N LYS A 64 9.34 15.81 -11.06
CA LYS A 64 9.47 16.67 -12.25
C LYS A 64 8.14 17.07 -12.87
N LEU A 65 7.03 16.51 -12.38
CA LEU A 65 5.71 16.74 -12.94
C LEU A 65 5.25 18.18 -12.62
N GLU A 66 4.92 18.94 -13.66
CA GLU A 66 4.48 20.34 -13.53
C GLU A 66 3.00 20.48 -13.12
N ARG A 67 2.23 19.39 -13.24
CA ARG A 67 0.82 19.33 -12.83
C ARG A 67 0.70 18.70 -11.44
N PRO A 68 -0.16 19.22 -10.53
CA PRO A 68 -0.41 18.58 -9.25
C PRO A 68 -1.01 17.18 -9.42
N LEU A 69 -0.49 16.20 -8.68
CA LEU A 69 -1.01 14.84 -8.72
C LEU A 69 -2.47 14.77 -8.26
N GLY A 70 -2.85 15.59 -7.28
CA GLY A 70 -4.24 15.67 -6.80
C GLY A 70 -5.21 16.12 -7.89
N GLU A 71 -4.75 16.97 -8.83
CA GLU A 71 -5.56 17.38 -9.98
C GLU A 71 -5.72 16.25 -11.01
N ILE A 72 -4.67 15.46 -11.24
CA ILE A 72 -4.74 14.27 -12.10
C ILE A 72 -5.72 13.28 -11.48
N LEU A 73 -5.56 12.97 -10.20
CA LEU A 73 -6.42 12.03 -9.48
C LEU A 73 -7.89 12.47 -9.48
N ALA A 74 -8.17 13.76 -9.28
CA ALA A 74 -9.54 14.27 -9.25
C ALA A 74 -10.24 14.24 -10.62
N LYS A 75 -9.50 14.52 -11.71
CA LYS A 75 -10.07 14.62 -13.07
C LYS A 75 -10.09 13.28 -13.80
N GLU A 76 -9.04 12.49 -13.65
CA GLU A 76 -8.76 11.28 -14.44
C GLU A 76 -8.73 10.01 -13.60
N GLY A 77 -8.88 10.12 -12.28
CA GLY A 77 -8.80 8.97 -11.38
C GLY A 77 -7.40 8.36 -11.34
N ARG A 78 -7.33 7.11 -10.89
CA ARG A 78 -6.05 6.36 -10.88
C ARG A 78 -5.52 6.06 -12.27
N ASP A 79 -6.38 5.97 -13.28
CA ASP A 79 -5.95 5.67 -14.65
C ASP A 79 -5.09 6.80 -15.23
N GLY A 80 -5.40 8.07 -14.90
CA GLY A 80 -4.54 9.20 -15.22
C GLY A 80 -3.16 9.12 -14.57
N LEU A 81 -3.07 8.58 -13.35
CA LEU A 81 -1.79 8.33 -12.70
C LEU A 81 -1.03 7.18 -13.38
N VAL A 82 -1.73 6.10 -13.77
CA VAL A 82 -1.14 4.95 -14.46
C VAL A 82 -0.62 5.32 -15.86
N ALA A 83 -1.23 6.33 -16.50
CA ALA A 83 -0.76 6.85 -17.77
C ALA A 83 0.60 7.57 -17.68
N LEU A 84 1.05 7.93 -16.48
CA LEU A 84 2.35 8.55 -16.28
C LEU A 84 3.48 7.51 -16.42
N PRO A 85 4.64 7.88 -17.01
CA PRO A 85 5.78 6.98 -17.15
C PRO A 85 6.21 6.41 -15.79
N ALA A 86 6.59 5.12 -15.78
CA ALA A 86 7.06 4.41 -14.59
C ALA A 86 6.04 4.30 -13.44
N ILE A 87 4.77 4.66 -13.64
CA ILE A 87 3.72 4.53 -12.62
C ILE A 87 2.77 3.38 -13.00
N GLY A 88 2.97 2.23 -12.36
CA GLY A 88 1.99 1.13 -12.41
C GLY A 88 0.83 1.33 -11.43
N THR A 89 -0.19 0.48 -11.50
CA THR A 89 -1.40 0.59 -10.64
C THR A 89 -1.10 0.57 -9.14
N GLY A 90 -0.10 -0.20 -8.70
CA GLY A 90 0.34 -0.24 -7.29
C GLY A 90 0.93 1.08 -6.83
N ILE A 91 1.72 1.74 -7.68
CA ILE A 91 2.29 3.06 -7.40
C ILE A 91 1.19 4.12 -7.49
N ALA A 92 0.28 4.03 -8.46
CA ALA A 92 -0.89 4.90 -8.54
C ALA A 92 -1.77 4.77 -7.28
N GLY A 93 -1.92 3.56 -6.73
CA GLY A 93 -2.60 3.32 -5.46
C GLY A 93 -1.91 3.98 -4.28
N ALA A 94 -0.58 3.82 -4.17
CA ALA A 94 0.21 4.51 -3.16
C ALA A 94 0.08 6.04 -3.25
N ILE A 95 0.17 6.59 -4.46
CA ILE A 95 -0.01 8.03 -4.70
C ILE A 95 -1.40 8.49 -4.28
N ALA A 96 -2.45 7.76 -4.69
CA ALA A 96 -3.82 8.08 -4.31
C ALA A 96 -4.01 8.06 -2.78
N GLU A 97 -3.47 7.07 -2.08
CA GLU A 97 -3.53 7.00 -0.62
C GLU A 97 -2.82 8.18 0.05
N ILE A 98 -1.61 8.53 -0.44
CA ILE A 98 -0.82 9.66 0.07
C ILE A 98 -1.58 10.97 -0.12
N ILE A 99 -2.17 11.21 -1.29
CA ILE A 99 -2.93 12.44 -1.56
C ILE A 99 -4.19 12.50 -0.68
N ALA A 100 -4.92 11.38 -0.57
CA ALA A 100 -6.18 11.35 0.15
C ALA A 100 -6.05 11.48 1.66
N THR A 101 -4.93 11.01 2.24
CA THR A 101 -4.80 10.86 3.69
C THR A 101 -3.55 11.52 4.28
N GLY A 102 -2.58 11.92 3.45
CA GLY A 102 -1.24 12.27 3.88
C GLY A 102 -0.40 11.09 4.35
N ARG A 103 -0.96 9.87 4.39
CA ARG A 103 -0.37 8.64 4.93
C ARG A 103 -0.21 7.59 3.84
N TRP A 104 0.63 6.60 4.11
CA TRP A 104 0.80 5.45 3.22
C TRP A 104 1.02 4.19 4.04
N SER A 105 0.02 3.32 4.05
CA SER A 105 -0.03 2.14 4.91
C SER A 105 1.19 1.24 4.74
N GLN A 106 1.63 1.01 3.50
CA GLN A 106 2.76 0.12 3.21
C GLN A 106 4.08 0.66 3.77
N LEU A 107 4.35 1.96 3.62
CA LEU A 107 5.56 2.59 4.15
C LEU A 107 5.54 2.64 5.68
N GLU A 108 4.43 3.06 6.28
CA GLU A 108 4.31 3.14 7.74
C GLU A 108 4.44 1.76 8.39
N ARG A 109 3.89 0.70 7.77
CA ARG A 109 4.05 -0.68 8.22
C ARG A 109 5.50 -1.10 8.28
N LEU A 110 6.25 -0.89 7.20
CA LEU A 110 7.66 -1.29 7.14
C LEU A 110 8.56 -0.43 8.03
N ARG A 111 8.14 0.79 8.38
CA ARG A 111 8.79 1.61 9.41
C ARG A 111 8.38 1.22 10.84
N GLY A 112 7.37 0.37 11.00
CA GLY A 112 6.80 0.03 12.30
C GLY A 112 5.92 1.14 12.89
N GLU A 113 5.48 2.11 12.10
CA GLU A 113 4.73 3.30 12.54
C GLU A 113 3.22 3.20 12.28
N MET A 114 2.76 2.04 11.80
CA MET A 114 1.38 1.84 11.40
C MET A 114 0.39 2.00 12.56
N GLU A 115 -0.57 2.90 12.36
CA GLU A 115 -1.67 3.19 13.29
C GLU A 115 -3.02 3.14 12.53
N PRO A 116 -3.60 1.93 12.34
CA PRO A 116 -4.79 1.73 11.51
C PRO A 116 -6.00 2.49 12.03
N GLU A 117 -6.19 2.55 13.35
CA GLU A 117 -7.30 3.28 13.94
C GLU A 117 -7.27 4.77 13.58
N ALA A 118 -6.07 5.39 13.61
CA ALA A 118 -5.91 6.78 13.21
C ALA A 118 -6.20 6.97 11.70
N LEU A 119 -5.86 5.99 10.87
CA LEU A 119 -6.16 6.01 9.44
C LEU A 119 -7.68 5.94 9.21
N PHE A 120 -8.38 5.01 9.87
CA PHE A 120 -9.84 4.88 9.74
C PHE A 120 -10.59 6.08 10.32
N ARG A 121 -10.11 6.68 11.41
CA ARG A 121 -10.68 7.92 11.96
C ARG A 121 -10.57 9.12 10.99
N SER A 122 -9.72 9.04 9.97
CA SER A 122 -9.69 10.06 8.92
C SER A 122 -10.95 10.04 8.04
N ILE A 123 -11.74 8.96 8.06
CA ILE A 123 -12.96 8.80 7.27
C ILE A 123 -14.13 9.50 8.00
N PRO A 124 -14.84 10.44 7.35
CA PRO A 124 -16.03 11.05 7.91
C PRO A 124 -17.05 10.00 8.40
N GLY A 125 -17.54 10.17 9.64
CA GLY A 125 -18.49 9.24 10.25
C GLY A 125 -17.88 8.01 10.93
N ILE A 126 -16.55 7.84 10.91
CA ILE A 126 -15.84 6.80 11.67
C ILE A 126 -15.23 7.39 12.94
N GLY A 127 -15.92 7.16 14.07
CA GLY A 127 -15.42 7.49 15.40
C GLY A 127 -14.46 6.43 15.98
N PRO A 128 -13.87 6.70 17.16
CA PRO A 128 -12.87 5.82 17.79
C PRO A 128 -13.34 4.37 17.95
N GLN A 129 -14.60 4.15 18.34
CA GLN A 129 -15.13 2.79 18.52
C GLN A 129 -15.17 2.01 17.20
N TYR A 130 -15.62 2.63 16.10
CA TYR A 130 -15.66 1.95 14.80
C TYR A 130 -14.26 1.74 14.25
N ALA A 131 -13.38 2.73 14.38
CA ALA A 131 -11.98 2.58 13.99
C ALA A 131 -11.32 1.42 14.74
N HIS A 132 -11.60 1.29 16.04
CA HIS A 132 -11.13 0.18 16.86
C HIS A 132 -11.64 -1.17 16.36
N ARG A 133 -12.94 -1.30 16.06
CA ARG A 133 -13.51 -2.55 15.51
C ARG A 133 -12.96 -2.88 14.12
N LEU A 134 -12.76 -1.88 13.27
CA LEU A 134 -12.16 -2.07 11.94
C LEU A 134 -10.74 -2.62 12.07
N ALA A 135 -9.94 -2.03 12.97
CA ALA A 135 -8.55 -2.42 13.18
C ALA A 135 -8.39 -3.76 13.89
N ASP A 136 -9.21 -4.06 14.90
CA ASP A 136 -9.01 -5.22 15.78
C ASP A 136 -9.97 -6.38 15.48
N GLU A 137 -11.28 -6.12 15.29
CA GLU A 137 -12.26 -7.18 14.99
C GLU A 137 -12.17 -7.65 13.53
N ALA A 138 -12.14 -6.70 12.58
CA ALA A 138 -11.99 -7.01 11.15
C ALA A 138 -10.51 -7.10 10.70
N GLN A 139 -9.58 -6.83 11.63
CA GLN A 139 -8.14 -6.88 11.42
C GLN A 139 -7.64 -5.97 10.28
N LEU A 140 -8.37 -4.93 9.86
CA LEU A 140 -8.05 -4.06 8.71
C LEU A 140 -6.91 -3.10 9.02
N GLU A 141 -6.03 -2.85 8.04
CA GLU A 141 -4.85 -2.00 8.24
C GLU A 141 -4.76 -0.82 7.25
N SER A 142 -5.46 -0.89 6.11
CA SER A 142 -5.48 0.16 5.08
C SER A 142 -6.90 0.55 4.64
N LEU A 143 -7.01 1.69 3.93
CA LEU A 143 -8.27 2.09 3.29
C LEU A 143 -8.67 1.14 2.16
N GLU A 144 -7.71 0.55 1.46
CA GLU A 144 -7.95 -0.42 0.40
C GLU A 144 -8.46 -1.75 0.98
N ASP A 145 -7.98 -2.18 2.14
CA ASP A 145 -8.52 -3.35 2.85
C ASP A 145 -10.00 -3.16 3.17
N LEU A 146 -10.36 -1.97 3.67
CA LEU A 146 -11.74 -1.62 3.98
C LEU A 146 -12.61 -1.56 2.73
N GLU A 147 -12.10 -0.95 1.65
CA GLU A 147 -12.76 -0.94 0.35
C GLU A 147 -13.04 -2.39 -0.11
N ASN A 148 -12.03 -3.25 -0.11
CA ASN A 148 -12.16 -4.64 -0.52
C ASN A 148 -13.16 -5.42 0.35
N ALA A 149 -13.11 -5.25 1.67
CA ALA A 149 -14.03 -5.92 2.61
C ALA A 149 -15.49 -5.46 2.46
N LEU A 150 -15.71 -4.20 2.09
CA LEU A 150 -17.04 -3.68 1.77
C LEU A 150 -17.58 -4.29 0.47
N HIS A 151 -16.75 -4.35 -0.58
CA HIS A 151 -17.14 -4.87 -1.88
C HIS A 151 -17.40 -6.38 -1.88
N SER A 152 -16.57 -7.17 -1.17
CA SER A 152 -16.75 -8.62 -1.06
C SER A 152 -17.91 -9.02 -0.14
N GLY A 153 -18.50 -8.06 0.57
CA GLY A 153 -19.49 -8.34 1.62
C GLY A 153 -18.89 -8.96 2.88
N ALA A 154 -17.56 -9.17 2.95
CA ALA A 154 -16.89 -9.81 4.08
C ALA A 154 -16.90 -8.95 5.36
N LEU A 155 -17.13 -7.64 5.26
CA LEU A 155 -17.13 -6.74 6.41
C LEU A 155 -18.36 -6.98 7.32
N HIS A 156 -18.16 -7.66 8.44
CA HIS A 156 -19.19 -7.89 9.46
C HIS A 156 -18.78 -7.27 10.79
N ILE A 157 -19.25 -6.04 11.05
CA ILE A 157 -18.96 -5.31 12.30
C ILE A 157 -20.27 -4.88 12.94
N LYS A 158 -20.41 -5.16 14.25
CA LYS A 158 -21.56 -4.73 15.03
C LYS A 158 -21.72 -3.20 14.94
N GLY A 159 -22.92 -2.75 14.58
CA GLY A 159 -23.23 -1.31 14.46
C GLY A 159 -22.86 -0.67 13.10
N ILE A 160 -22.27 -1.41 12.16
CA ILE A 160 -22.10 -0.98 10.77
C ILE A 160 -23.13 -1.71 9.89
N GLY A 161 -24.31 -1.11 9.77
CA GLY A 161 -25.39 -1.60 8.89
C GLY A 161 -25.21 -1.18 7.42
N HIS A 162 -26.08 -1.69 6.55
CA HIS A 162 -26.03 -1.48 5.09
C HIS A 162 -25.82 -0.01 4.68
N ARG A 163 -26.66 0.89 5.19
CA ARG A 163 -26.59 2.33 4.87
C ARG A 163 -25.22 2.95 5.17
N ARG A 164 -24.57 2.51 6.25
CA ARG A 164 -23.23 3.00 6.60
C ARG A 164 -22.16 2.36 5.71
N LYS A 165 -22.31 1.08 5.34
CA LYS A 165 -21.42 0.43 4.36
C LYS A 165 -21.46 1.16 3.02
N GLU A 166 -22.63 1.55 2.54
CA GLU A 166 -22.79 2.34 1.30
C GLU A 166 -22.11 3.70 1.40
N MET A 167 -22.31 4.43 2.51
CA MET A 167 -21.64 5.71 2.76
C MET A 167 -20.11 5.56 2.77
N LEU A 168 -19.59 4.52 3.42
CA LEU A 168 -18.16 4.24 3.46
C LEU A 168 -17.62 3.89 2.07
N ALA A 169 -18.32 3.04 1.32
CA ALA A 169 -17.93 2.67 -0.04
C ALA A 169 -17.87 3.90 -0.96
N ALA A 170 -18.87 4.78 -0.89
CA ALA A 170 -18.88 6.03 -1.67
C ALA A 170 -17.71 6.96 -1.29
N THR A 171 -17.46 7.13 0.01
CA THR A 171 -16.36 7.96 0.52
C THR A 171 -14.99 7.42 0.11
N LEU A 172 -14.81 6.10 0.16
CA LEU A 172 -13.57 5.44 -0.23
C LEU A 172 -13.37 5.51 -1.74
N ALA A 173 -14.41 5.29 -2.54
CA ALA A 173 -14.33 5.42 -3.99
C ALA A 173 -13.86 6.81 -4.41
N GLU A 174 -14.40 7.87 -3.80
CA GLU A 174 -13.96 9.25 -4.05
C GLU A 174 -12.50 9.46 -3.63
N ARG A 175 -12.15 9.14 -2.38
CA ARG A 175 -10.80 9.34 -1.84
C ARG A 175 -9.73 8.56 -2.58
N LEU A 176 -10.03 7.32 -2.95
CA LEU A 176 -9.09 6.45 -3.63
C LEU A 176 -9.06 6.71 -5.14
N GLY A 177 -9.74 7.75 -5.63
CA GLY A 177 -9.73 8.13 -7.04
C GLY A 177 -10.36 7.08 -7.95
N ARG A 178 -11.33 6.32 -7.44
CA ARG A 178 -12.23 5.47 -8.22
C ARG A 178 -13.32 6.35 -8.83
N VAL A 179 -12.92 7.32 -9.64
CA VAL A 179 -13.87 8.20 -10.33
C VAL A 179 -14.75 7.31 -11.22
N ARG A 180 -16.08 7.45 -11.06
CA ARG A 180 -17.15 6.65 -11.69
C ARG A 180 -16.79 6.10 -13.07
N LEU A 181 -16.31 4.85 -13.10
CA LEU A 181 -16.34 4.01 -14.30
C LEU A 181 -17.12 2.74 -13.98
N ARG A 182 -17.96 2.36 -14.94
CA ARG A 182 -18.71 1.10 -15.00
C ARG A 182 -17.76 -0.09 -15.22
N THR A 183 -16.76 -0.25 -14.37
CA THR A 183 -15.97 -1.48 -14.33
C THR A 183 -16.62 -2.37 -13.30
N THR A 184 -17.28 -3.42 -13.77
CA THR A 184 -17.55 -4.60 -12.95
C THR A 184 -16.27 -4.94 -12.19
N PRO A 185 -16.33 -5.13 -10.86
CA PRO A 185 -15.16 -5.53 -10.10
C PRO A 185 -14.64 -6.84 -10.71
N GLN A 186 -13.50 -6.78 -11.40
CA GLN A 186 -12.80 -8.00 -11.74
C GLN A 186 -12.29 -8.58 -10.43
N PRO A 187 -12.48 -9.89 -10.16
CA PRO A 187 -11.89 -10.52 -9.00
C PRO A 187 -10.40 -10.20 -9.00
N GLN A 188 -9.92 -9.54 -7.94
CA GLN A 188 -8.48 -9.35 -7.80
C GLN A 188 -7.85 -10.73 -7.81
N PRO A 189 -6.83 -10.98 -8.65
CA PRO A 189 -6.17 -12.27 -8.64
C PRO A 189 -5.69 -12.54 -7.22
N LEU A 190 -5.94 -13.74 -6.72
CA LEU A 190 -5.45 -14.17 -5.42
C LEU A 190 -4.33 -15.19 -5.65
N PRO A 191 -3.22 -15.11 -4.92
CA PRO A 191 -2.22 -16.15 -4.96
C PRO A 191 -2.85 -17.49 -4.49
N PRO A 192 -2.45 -18.62 -5.07
CA PRO A 192 -2.88 -19.95 -4.60
C PRO A 192 -2.56 -20.14 -3.12
N VAL A 193 -3.41 -20.88 -2.41
CA VAL A 193 -3.19 -21.20 -0.98
C VAL A 193 -1.86 -21.90 -0.75
N SER A 194 -1.45 -22.80 -1.64
CA SER A 194 -0.14 -23.47 -1.57
C SER A 194 1.02 -22.47 -1.54
N MET A 195 1.00 -21.47 -2.43
CA MET A 195 2.02 -20.42 -2.49
C MET A 195 2.04 -19.59 -1.20
N LEU A 196 0.88 -19.27 -0.62
CA LEU A 196 0.78 -18.57 0.66
C LEU A 196 1.36 -19.40 1.82
N LEU A 197 1.11 -20.72 1.83
CA LEU A 197 1.66 -21.64 2.83
C LEU A 197 3.18 -21.83 2.67
N ASP A 198 3.70 -21.79 1.44
CA ASP A 198 5.14 -21.80 1.18
C ASP A 198 5.83 -20.54 1.71
N VAL A 199 5.23 -19.36 1.50
CA VAL A 199 5.71 -18.10 2.06
C VAL A 199 5.65 -18.12 3.59
N ASP A 200 4.57 -18.65 4.18
CA ASP A 200 4.46 -18.86 5.64
C ASP A 200 5.59 -19.73 6.19
N ARG A 201 5.84 -20.88 5.58
CA ARG A 201 6.90 -21.81 5.97
C ARG A 201 8.27 -21.13 5.90
N MET A 202 8.60 -20.55 4.75
CA MET A 202 9.86 -19.84 4.53
C MET A 202 10.07 -18.70 5.54
N TYR A 203 9.03 -17.91 5.82
CA TYR A 203 9.09 -16.84 6.81
C TYR A 203 9.43 -17.39 8.21
N ARG A 204 8.71 -18.43 8.67
CA ARG A 204 8.91 -18.99 10.01
C ARG A 204 10.31 -19.60 10.17
N GLU A 205 10.80 -20.31 9.17
CA GLU A 205 12.14 -20.91 9.17
C GLU A 205 13.24 -19.83 9.25
N LYS A 206 13.20 -18.82 8.36
CA LYS A 206 14.18 -17.73 8.35
C LYS A 206 14.10 -16.85 9.60
N ALA A 207 12.89 -16.62 10.13
CA ALA A 207 12.69 -15.90 11.38
C ALA A 207 13.30 -16.64 12.57
N ALA A 208 13.15 -17.97 12.64
CA ALA A 208 13.73 -18.82 13.67
C ALA A 208 15.26 -18.90 13.57
N ALA A 209 15.79 -18.94 12.34
CA ALA A 209 17.23 -18.89 12.06
C ALA A 209 17.87 -17.51 12.33
N GLY A 210 17.07 -16.46 12.51
CA GLY A 210 17.56 -15.09 12.74
C GLY A 210 18.11 -14.39 11.49
N GLU A 211 17.78 -14.88 10.30
CA GLU A 211 18.28 -14.37 9.02
C GLU A 211 17.57 -13.10 8.54
N LEU A 212 16.41 -12.79 9.10
CA LEU A 212 15.57 -11.68 8.67
C LEU A 212 15.90 -10.38 9.41
N ARG A 213 15.88 -9.27 8.65
CA ARG A 213 15.95 -7.92 9.23
C ARG A 213 14.72 -7.66 10.08
N LYS A 214 14.93 -6.99 11.21
CA LYS A 214 13.89 -6.70 12.20
C LYS A 214 13.54 -5.22 12.18
N ILE A 215 12.25 -4.93 12.33
CA ILE A 215 11.74 -3.58 12.53
C ILE A 215 11.32 -3.39 14.00
N ALA A 216 11.27 -2.13 14.42
CA ALA A 216 10.81 -1.74 15.75
C ALA A 216 9.38 -1.18 15.64
N PRO A 217 8.34 -2.03 15.74
CA PRO A 217 6.97 -1.52 15.70
C PRO A 217 6.72 -0.59 16.89
N LYS A 218 5.96 0.49 16.72
CA LYS A 218 5.55 1.40 17.80
C LYS A 218 4.49 0.75 18.69
N ARG A 219 3.53 0.04 18.07
CA ARG A 219 2.47 -0.69 18.78
C ARG A 219 3.04 -1.86 19.57
N PHE A 220 2.62 -1.98 20.83
CA PHE A 220 2.98 -3.07 21.74
C PHE A 220 4.51 -3.24 21.93
N ASN A 221 5.24 -2.12 21.91
CA ASN A 221 6.70 -2.12 22.05
C ASN A 221 7.20 -0.93 22.89
N PRO A 222 6.94 -0.91 24.22
CA PRO A 222 7.30 0.22 25.07
C PRO A 222 8.81 0.51 25.12
N LYS A 223 9.65 -0.49 24.80
CA LYS A 223 11.11 -0.36 24.77
C LYS A 223 11.67 0.07 23.41
N GLY A 224 10.83 0.19 22.37
CA GLY A 224 11.26 0.56 21.02
C GLY A 224 12.26 -0.41 20.39
N GLN A 225 12.24 -1.69 20.78
CA GLN A 225 13.23 -2.67 20.32
C GLN A 225 12.88 -3.19 18.92
N ALA A 226 13.89 -3.40 18.07
CA ALA A 226 13.72 -4.07 16.79
C ALA A 226 13.56 -5.58 17.00
N TRP A 227 12.32 -6.07 17.01
CA TRP A 227 12.03 -7.48 17.32
C TRP A 227 11.22 -8.20 16.24
N LEU A 228 10.53 -7.48 15.35
CA LEU A 228 9.62 -8.06 14.37
C LEU A 228 10.37 -8.32 13.05
N PRO A 229 10.64 -9.58 12.66
CA PRO A 229 11.33 -9.88 11.42
C PRO A 229 10.43 -9.63 10.21
N VAL A 230 11.01 -9.14 9.13
CA VAL A 230 10.33 -8.87 7.86
C VAL A 230 10.98 -9.71 6.77
N LEU A 231 10.15 -10.47 6.04
CA LEU A 231 10.55 -11.18 4.83
C LEU A 231 9.98 -10.46 3.62
N HIS A 232 10.83 -10.21 2.63
CA HIS A 232 10.40 -9.97 1.25
C HIS A 232 10.67 -11.21 0.41
N ALA A 233 9.69 -11.62 -0.39
CA ALA A 233 9.82 -12.77 -1.26
C ALA A 233 9.20 -12.49 -2.62
N ARG A 234 9.71 -13.14 -3.65
CA ARG A 234 9.13 -13.13 -4.99
C ARG A 234 8.89 -14.54 -5.45
N HIS A 235 7.71 -14.80 -5.98
CA HIS A 235 7.35 -16.06 -6.62
C HIS A 235 6.57 -15.73 -7.88
N ASP A 236 7.06 -16.14 -9.05
CA ASP A 236 6.53 -15.74 -10.35
C ASP A 236 6.35 -14.21 -10.47
N ASN A 237 5.12 -13.75 -10.71
CA ASN A 237 4.71 -12.35 -10.81
C ASN A 237 4.21 -11.77 -9.47
N TRP A 238 4.29 -12.55 -8.38
CA TRP A 238 3.87 -12.13 -7.05
C TRP A 238 5.03 -11.63 -6.23
N HIS A 239 4.78 -10.56 -5.50
CA HIS A 239 5.67 -10.02 -4.49
C HIS A 239 4.98 -10.13 -3.15
N PHE A 240 5.71 -10.67 -2.18
CA PHE A 240 5.22 -10.92 -0.84
C PHE A 240 6.01 -10.13 0.18
N THR A 241 5.30 -9.66 1.21
CA THR A 241 5.91 -9.20 2.45
C THR A 241 5.24 -9.94 3.60
N ALA A 242 6.03 -10.65 4.41
CA ALA A 242 5.51 -11.44 5.52
C ALA A 242 6.18 -11.07 6.83
N PHE A 243 5.39 -11.01 7.90
CA PHE A 243 5.84 -10.81 9.26
C PHE A 243 4.80 -11.33 10.27
N PHE A 244 5.17 -11.48 11.54
CA PHE A 244 4.24 -11.94 12.58
C PHE A 244 3.19 -10.87 12.92
N SER A 245 1.95 -11.28 13.18
CA SER A 245 0.90 -10.36 13.59
C SER A 245 1.28 -9.64 14.88
N ASN A 246 1.23 -8.31 14.83
CA ASN A 246 1.43 -7.42 15.98
C ASN A 246 0.12 -6.73 16.41
N THR A 247 -1.01 -7.42 16.24
CA THR A 247 -2.33 -6.93 16.65
C THR A 247 -2.60 -7.22 18.12
N ARG A 248 -3.52 -6.47 18.76
CA ARG A 248 -3.90 -6.69 20.16
C ARG A 248 -4.32 -8.15 20.41
N LEU A 249 -5.19 -8.66 19.55
CA LEU A 249 -5.71 -10.02 19.63
C LEU A 249 -4.58 -11.07 19.55
N ALA A 250 -3.57 -10.84 18.71
CA ALA A 250 -2.41 -11.73 18.64
C ALA A 250 -1.61 -11.73 19.95
N HIS A 251 -1.48 -10.58 20.63
CA HIS A 251 -0.84 -10.51 21.95
C HIS A 251 -1.67 -11.20 23.03
N GLU A 252 -2.97 -10.90 23.11
CA GLU A 252 -3.90 -11.49 24.10
C GLU A 252 -3.97 -13.01 24.00
N LEU A 253 -3.92 -13.56 22.78
CA LEU A 253 -3.96 -14.99 22.53
C LEU A 253 -2.57 -15.66 22.49
N ALA A 254 -1.50 -14.91 22.78
CA ALA A 254 -0.11 -15.37 22.67
C ALA A 254 0.24 -15.98 21.30
N LYS A 255 -0.27 -15.36 20.22
CA LYS A 255 -0.10 -15.77 18.81
C LYS A 255 0.87 -14.90 18.01
N THR A 256 1.63 -14.03 18.67
CA THR A 256 2.64 -13.13 18.05
C THR A 256 3.85 -13.84 17.42
N ARG A 257 3.93 -15.18 17.52
CA ARG A 257 4.90 -16.03 16.82
C ARG A 257 4.24 -17.15 16.02
N ASP A 258 2.91 -17.11 15.92
CA ASP A 258 2.11 -18.13 15.23
C ASP A 258 1.38 -17.52 14.03
N TRP A 259 0.72 -16.38 14.22
CA TRP A 259 -0.03 -15.73 13.16
C TRP A 259 0.92 -14.96 12.26
N VAL A 260 0.96 -15.35 10.99
CA VAL A 260 1.79 -14.71 9.97
C VAL A 260 0.88 -13.89 9.07
N VAL A 261 1.10 -12.59 9.01
CA VAL A 261 0.41 -11.70 8.07
C VAL A 261 1.24 -11.66 6.80
N ILE A 262 0.61 -12.00 5.68
CA ILE A 262 1.22 -12.02 4.36
C ILE A 262 0.53 -10.97 3.51
N TYR A 263 1.28 -9.95 3.12
CA TYR A 263 0.93 -9.02 2.06
C TYR A 263 1.38 -9.58 0.74
N PHE A 264 0.54 -9.51 -0.28
CA PHE A 264 0.83 -10.00 -1.61
C PHE A 264 0.40 -8.99 -2.67
N GLN A 265 1.19 -8.88 -3.72
CA GLN A 265 0.89 -7.97 -4.82
C GLN A 265 1.39 -8.59 -6.12
N ALA A 266 0.48 -8.74 -7.09
CA ALA A 266 0.85 -9.03 -8.47
C ALA A 266 1.23 -7.74 -9.19
N GLU A 267 2.08 -7.84 -10.21
CA GLU A 267 2.40 -6.72 -11.08
C GLU A 267 1.13 -6.08 -11.65
N GLY A 268 1.00 -4.76 -11.52
CA GLY A 268 -0.18 -4.06 -12.00
C GLY A 268 -1.46 -4.34 -11.20
N GLN A 269 -1.39 -4.89 -9.99
CA GLN A 269 -2.53 -5.08 -9.09
C GLN A 269 -2.37 -4.33 -7.75
N PRO A 270 -3.47 -3.98 -7.07
CA PRO A 270 -3.41 -3.48 -5.69
C PRO A 270 -2.81 -4.53 -4.76
N GLU A 271 -2.31 -4.07 -3.61
CA GLU A 271 -1.83 -4.98 -2.57
C GLU A 271 -3.02 -5.66 -1.89
N GLY A 272 -2.98 -6.99 -1.80
CA GLY A 272 -3.86 -7.79 -0.98
C GLY A 272 -3.13 -8.31 0.25
N ARG A 273 -3.88 -8.94 1.15
CA ARG A 273 -3.31 -9.54 2.35
C ARG A 273 -4.13 -10.71 2.84
N CYS A 274 -3.48 -11.59 3.59
CA CYS A 274 -4.13 -12.66 4.34
C CYS A 274 -3.35 -12.97 5.62
N THR A 275 -3.97 -13.71 6.54
CA THR A 275 -3.32 -14.20 7.75
C THR A 275 -3.28 -15.72 7.72
N VAL A 276 -2.08 -16.28 7.87
CA VAL A 276 -1.87 -17.72 8.07
C VAL A 276 -1.78 -18.00 9.56
N VAL A 277 -2.55 -18.98 10.03
CA VAL A 277 -2.63 -19.35 11.45
C VAL A 277 -2.49 -20.85 11.61
N THR A 278 -2.14 -21.29 12.82
CA THR A 278 -2.32 -22.69 13.20
C THR A 278 -3.77 -22.87 13.63
N GLU A 279 -4.50 -23.74 12.92
CA GLU A 279 -5.88 -24.06 13.28
C GLU A 279 -5.92 -24.78 14.63
N THR A 280 -6.87 -24.40 15.48
CA THR A 280 -6.97 -24.92 16.85
C THR A 280 -8.14 -25.88 17.03
N ARG A 281 -9.09 -25.90 16.09
CA ARG A 281 -10.33 -26.69 16.20
C ARG A 281 -10.71 -27.31 14.86
N GLY A 282 -11.56 -28.32 14.90
CA GLY A 282 -12.10 -28.95 13.70
C GLY A 282 -11.10 -29.87 12.98
N PRO A 283 -11.42 -30.31 11.75
CA PRO A 283 -10.67 -31.35 11.04
C PRO A 283 -9.25 -30.92 10.63
N MET A 284 -8.97 -29.61 10.63
CA MET A 284 -7.66 -29.04 10.28
C MET A 284 -6.83 -28.68 11.52
N ALA A 285 -7.26 -29.05 12.73
CA ALA A 285 -6.54 -28.73 13.97
C ALA A 285 -5.06 -29.16 13.90
N GLY A 286 -4.17 -28.25 14.28
CA GLY A 286 -2.71 -28.42 14.22
C GLY A 286 -2.09 -28.07 12.86
N LYS A 287 -2.89 -27.88 11.79
CA LYS A 287 -2.38 -27.52 10.47
C LYS A 287 -2.31 -26.01 10.29
N ARG A 288 -1.45 -25.57 9.36
CA ARG A 288 -1.42 -24.19 8.87
C ARG A 288 -2.57 -23.97 7.89
N VAL A 289 -3.34 -22.92 8.11
CA VAL A 289 -4.48 -22.54 7.26
C VAL A 289 -4.44 -21.06 6.95
N VAL A 290 -4.88 -20.69 5.75
CA VAL A 290 -5.10 -19.29 5.36
C VAL A 290 -6.50 -18.92 5.83
N ARG A 291 -6.62 -17.94 6.75
CA ARG A 291 -7.92 -17.54 7.30
C ARG A 291 -8.89 -17.10 6.20
N GLY A 292 -10.11 -17.63 6.24
CA GLY A 292 -11.18 -17.37 5.27
C GLY A 292 -11.02 -18.09 3.93
N ARG A 293 -10.00 -18.96 3.79
CA ARG A 293 -9.73 -19.80 2.61
C ARG A 293 -9.43 -21.25 3.03
N GLU A 294 -10.03 -21.70 4.12
CA GLU A 294 -9.81 -23.04 4.70
C GLU A 294 -10.34 -24.16 3.79
N ASP A 295 -11.41 -23.88 3.03
CA ASP A 295 -12.07 -24.83 2.13
C ASP A 295 -11.39 -24.94 0.76
N GLU A 296 -10.50 -24.02 0.42
CA GLU A 296 -9.70 -24.10 -0.80
C GLU A 296 -8.68 -25.22 -0.65
N LYS A 297 -8.99 -26.40 -1.22
CA LYS A 297 -8.18 -27.62 -1.13
C LYS A 297 -6.68 -27.28 -1.14
N GLN A 298 -6.02 -27.58 -0.02
CA GLN A 298 -4.57 -27.55 0.16
C GLN A 298 -3.93 -28.57 -0.78
N LEU A 299 -3.89 -28.28 -2.08
CA LEU A 299 -3.39 -29.19 -3.09
C LEU A 299 -1.87 -29.17 -3.06
N LYS A 300 -1.35 -30.31 -2.60
CA LYS A 300 0.02 -30.85 -2.72
C LYS A 300 0.98 -30.49 -1.58
N GLU A 301 0.87 -31.20 -0.46
CA GLU A 301 2.09 -31.75 0.16
C GLU A 301 2.46 -33.03 -0.62
N PRO A 302 3.66 -33.15 -1.20
CA PRO A 302 4.14 -34.45 -1.64
C PRO A 302 4.51 -35.29 -0.40
N ALA A 303 4.18 -36.58 -0.48
CA ALA A 303 4.55 -37.61 0.48
C ALA A 303 6.06 -37.80 0.59
#